data_AF-A0A0C3PD92-F1
#
_entry.id   AF-A0A0C3PD92-F1
#
_cell.length_a   1.000
_cell.length_b   1.000
_cell.length_c   1.000
_cell.angle_alpha   90.00
_cell.angle_beta   90.00
_cell.angle_gamma   90.00
#
_symmetry.space_group_name_H-M   'P 1'
#
loop_
_entity.id
_entity.type
_entity.pdbx_description
1 polymer ?
#
loop_
_entity_poly.entity_id
_entity_poly.type
_entity_poly.pdbx_seq_one_letter_code
_entity_poly.pdbx_strand_id
1 'polypeptide(L)'
;MAESTLLASTCVEKLELTPLAFLGCVLAGIGMYIRISCYRTLGRLFTFEFAILPNHKLITSGPYALVRHPSYTGAMFSLAGITLVYGTQGSMMYHCPIGYKLWAPFWSALVIVSCIMMGERCLREDRVLHATFGRDWEEWSQRVRWRMIPWVF
;
A
#
# COMPACT_ATOMS: atom_id res chain seq x y z
N MET A 1 26.24 16.24 -23.98
CA MET A 1 24.81 16.63 -24.04
C MET A 1 24.06 15.97 -25.20
N ALA A 2 24.68 15.68 -26.34
CA ALA A 2 24.01 15.00 -27.47
C ALA A 2 23.80 13.47 -27.27
N GLU A 3 24.72 12.80 -26.57
CA GLU A 3 24.58 11.36 -26.28
C GLU A 3 23.49 11.05 -25.24
N SER A 4 23.30 11.93 -24.27
CA SER A 4 22.23 11.81 -23.26
C SER A 4 20.83 11.97 -23.86
N THR A 5 20.67 12.83 -24.87
CA THR A 5 19.39 12.97 -25.59
C THR A 5 19.09 11.79 -26.49
N LEU A 6 20.11 11.18 -27.12
CA LEU A 6 19.95 9.96 -27.94
C LEU A 6 19.60 8.71 -27.12
N LEU A 7 20.17 8.58 -25.92
CA LEU A 7 19.82 7.51 -24.99
C LEU A 7 18.40 7.67 -24.42
N ALA A 8 17.97 8.91 -24.20
CA ALA A 8 16.61 9.21 -23.75
C ALA A 8 15.58 8.89 -24.83
N SER A 9 15.80 9.26 -26.09
CA SER A 9 14.88 8.96 -27.19
C SER A 9 14.70 7.46 -27.43
N THR A 10 15.79 6.68 -27.35
CA THR A 10 15.75 5.22 -27.55
C THR A 10 15.10 4.45 -26.40
N CYS A 11 15.09 4.99 -25.18
CA CYS A 11 14.36 4.41 -24.05
C CYS A 11 12.86 4.69 -24.12
N VAL A 12 12.46 5.87 -24.61
CA VAL A 12 11.05 6.27 -24.73
C VAL A 12 10.34 5.50 -25.85
N GLU A 13 11.02 5.24 -26.97
CA GLU A 13 10.45 4.45 -28.08
C GLU A 13 10.15 2.99 -27.73
N LYS A 14 10.76 2.45 -26.67
CA LYS A 14 10.58 1.06 -26.21
C LYS A 14 9.56 0.89 -25.09
N LEU A 15 8.83 1.96 -24.73
CA LEU A 15 7.74 1.85 -23.77
C LEU A 15 6.57 1.08 -24.39
N GLU A 16 6.43 -0.17 -23.98
CA GLU A 16 5.30 -1.01 -24.33
C GLU A 16 4.45 -1.32 -23.09
N LEU A 17 3.14 -1.19 -23.24
CA LEU A 17 2.20 -1.58 -22.19
C LEU A 17 2.10 -3.10 -22.13
N THR A 18 3.02 -3.73 -21.40
CA THR A 18 3.02 -5.18 -21.22
C THR A 18 1.78 -5.63 -20.43
N PRO A 19 1.29 -6.87 -20.60
CA PRO A 19 0.21 -7.42 -19.79
C PRO A 19 0.49 -7.34 -18.27
N LEU A 20 1.76 -7.46 -17.88
CA LEU A 20 2.20 -7.31 -16.49
C LEU A 20 2.13 -5.85 -16.01
N ALA A 21 2.46 -4.87 -16.85
CA ALA A 21 2.28 -3.46 -16.53
C ALA A 21 0.79 -3.12 -16.39
N PHE A 22 -0.07 -3.67 -17.26
CA PHE A 22 -1.52 -3.53 -17.14
C PHE A 22 -2.04 -4.14 -15.82
N LEU A 23 -1.61 -5.36 -15.48
CA LEU A 23 -1.92 -5.97 -14.19
C LEU A 23 -1.44 -5.10 -13.02
N GLY A 24 -0.25 -4.51 -13.12
CA GLY A 24 0.28 -3.57 -12.15
C GLY A 24 -0.63 -2.34 -11.96
N CYS A 25 -1.11 -1.75 -13.05
CA CYS A 25 -2.08 -0.65 -13.02
C CYS A 25 -3.41 -1.07 -12.35
N VAL A 26 -3.91 -2.26 -12.66
CA VAL A 26 -5.14 -2.80 -12.04
C VAL A 26 -4.94 -2.98 -10.54
N LEU A 27 -3.83 -3.57 -10.10
CA LEU A 27 -3.52 -3.76 -8.68
C LEU A 27 -3.36 -2.42 -7.96
N ALA A 28 -2.70 -1.45 -8.59
CA ALA A 28 -2.58 -0.10 -8.06
C ALA A 28 -3.95 0.59 -7.91
N GLY A 29 -4.83 0.40 -8.90
CA GLY A 29 -6.21 0.89 -8.88
C GLY A 29 -7.05 0.26 -7.76
N ILE A 30 -6.94 -1.05 -7.57
CA ILE A 30 -7.59 -1.77 -6.46
C ILE A 30 -7.09 -1.24 -5.12
N GLY A 31 -5.77 -1.10 -4.95
CA GLY A 31 -5.17 -0.56 -3.74
C GLY A 31 -5.68 0.85 -3.42
N MET A 32 -5.74 1.72 -4.43
CA MET A 32 -6.28 3.07 -4.31
C MET A 32 -7.77 3.06 -3.94
N TYR A 33 -8.57 2.21 -4.57
CA TYR A 33 -10.00 2.07 -4.27
C TYR A 33 -10.24 1.64 -2.82
N ILE A 34 -9.45 0.68 -2.31
CA ILE A 34 -9.52 0.26 -0.91
C ILE A 34 -9.20 1.44 0.01
N ARG A 35 -8.14 2.21 -0.27
CA ARG A 35 -7.77 3.37 0.57
C ARG A 35 -8.83 4.46 0.55
N ILE A 36 -9.39 4.79 -0.61
CA ILE A 36 -10.49 5.75 -0.74
C ILE A 36 -11.71 5.25 0.06
N SER A 37 -12.01 3.96 -0.01
CA SER A 37 -13.11 3.36 0.76
C SER A 37 -12.87 3.48 2.26
N CYS A 38 -11.65 3.23 2.74
CA CYS A 38 -11.27 3.43 4.14
C CYS A 38 -11.49 4.89 4.56
N TYR A 39 -10.99 5.86 3.78
CA TYR A 39 -11.16 7.28 4.07
C TYR A 39 -12.63 7.71 4.08
N ARG A 40 -13.44 7.18 3.17
CA ARG A 40 -14.88 7.43 3.15
C ARG A 40 -15.59 6.84 4.38
N THR A 41 -15.20 5.65 4.81
CA THR A 41 -15.78 4.99 5.99
C THR A 41 -15.36 5.67 7.29
N LEU A 42 -14.12 6.13 7.40
CA LEU A 42 -13.65 6.93 8.55
C LEU A 42 -14.28 8.34 8.56
N GLY A 43 -14.49 8.95 7.39
CA GLY A 43 -15.13 10.24 7.25
C GLY A 43 -14.52 11.31 8.16
N ARG A 44 -15.34 11.95 9.01
CA ARG A 44 -14.92 12.99 9.97
C ARG A 44 -14.03 12.48 11.12
N LEU A 45 -13.92 11.17 11.31
CA LEU A 45 -13.06 10.56 12.32
C LEU A 45 -11.65 10.24 11.77
N PHE A 46 -11.38 10.51 10.49
CA PHE A 46 -10.05 10.31 9.92
C PHE A 46 -9.08 11.40 10.36
N THR A 47 -8.11 11.04 11.20
CA THR A 47 -6.93 11.87 11.50
C THR A 47 -5.67 11.21 10.94
N PHE A 48 -4.84 11.99 10.22
CA PHE A 48 -3.53 11.55 9.72
C PHE A 48 -2.53 11.30 10.86
N GLU A 49 -2.74 11.93 12.01
CA GLU A 49 -2.04 11.64 13.26
C GLU A 49 -2.93 10.80 14.16
N PHE A 50 -2.32 10.02 15.06
CA PHE A 50 -2.95 9.23 16.12
C PHE A 50 -3.66 10.12 17.17
N ALA A 51 -4.45 11.09 16.74
CA ALA A 51 -5.22 11.96 17.61
C ALA A 51 -6.57 11.30 17.87
N ILE A 52 -6.69 10.66 19.04
CA ILE A 52 -7.98 10.25 19.58
C ILE A 52 -8.76 11.53 19.84
N LEU A 53 -9.69 11.89 18.95
CA LEU A 53 -10.59 13.01 19.21
C LEU A 53 -11.44 12.70 20.46
N PRO A 54 -11.83 13.73 21.23
CA PRO A 54 -12.85 13.55 22.26
C PRO A 54 -14.13 12.99 21.61
N ASN A 55 -14.62 11.85 22.12
CA ASN A 55 -15.72 11.04 21.57
C ASN A 55 -15.41 10.20 20.31
N HIS A 56 -14.14 9.86 20.05
CA HIS A 56 -13.83 8.91 18.98
C HIS A 56 -14.54 7.57 19.25
N LYS A 57 -15.27 7.05 18.26
CA LYS A 57 -15.93 5.73 18.35
C LYS A 57 -15.16 4.72 17.51
N LEU A 58 -15.11 3.47 17.96
CA LEU A 58 -14.53 2.39 17.18
C LEU A 58 -15.37 2.13 15.94
N ILE A 59 -14.77 2.31 14.75
CA ILE A 59 -15.45 2.09 13.47
C ILE A 59 -15.31 0.62 13.09
N THR A 60 -16.43 -0.07 12.94
CA THR A 60 -16.49 -1.50 12.65
C THR A 60 -17.24 -1.82 11.35
N SER A 61 -17.64 -0.79 10.59
CA SER A 61 -18.41 -0.92 9.35
C SER A 61 -17.53 -0.82 8.11
N GLY A 62 -18.09 -1.20 6.94
CA GLY A 62 -17.40 -1.10 5.66
C GLY A 62 -16.15 -2.00 5.58
N PRO A 63 -15.01 -1.49 5.09
CA PRO A 63 -13.77 -2.28 4.99
C PRO A 63 -13.28 -2.82 6.35
N TYR A 64 -13.59 -2.12 7.44
CA TYR A 64 -13.21 -2.47 8.82
C TYR A 64 -14.01 -3.65 9.39
N ALA A 65 -15.08 -4.08 8.71
CA ALA A 65 -15.82 -5.28 9.05
C ALA A 65 -15.12 -6.57 8.56
N LEU A 66 -14.23 -6.44 7.57
CA LEU A 66 -13.55 -7.58 6.94
C LEU A 66 -12.16 -7.82 7.52
N VAL A 67 -11.39 -6.73 7.70
CA VAL A 67 -10.04 -6.75 8.26
C VAL A 67 -9.87 -5.53 9.17
N ARG A 68 -9.00 -5.62 10.18
CA ARG A 68 -8.81 -4.53 11.15
C ARG A 68 -8.12 -3.31 10.55
N HIS A 69 -7.22 -3.52 9.59
CA HIS A 69 -6.41 -2.46 8.97
C HIS A 69 -6.46 -2.47 7.43
N PRO A 70 -7.63 -2.24 6.82
CA PRO A 70 -7.85 -2.35 5.38
C PRO A 70 -7.03 -1.34 4.57
N SER A 71 -6.69 -0.20 5.16
CA SER A 71 -5.84 0.83 4.51
C SER A 71 -4.43 0.31 4.22
N TYR A 72 -3.87 -0.53 5.11
CA TYR A 72 -2.55 -1.13 4.89
C TYR A 72 -2.61 -2.22 3.82
N THR A 73 -3.71 -2.98 3.73
CA THR A 73 -3.96 -3.90 2.62
C THR A 73 -3.97 -3.15 1.29
N GLY A 74 -4.70 -2.03 1.22
CA GLY A 74 -4.73 -1.19 0.02
C GLY A 74 -3.35 -0.66 -0.38
N ALA A 75 -2.56 -0.22 0.60
CA ALA A 75 -1.19 0.23 0.35
C ALA A 75 -0.25 -0.91 -0.10
N MET A 76 -0.42 -2.14 0.38
CA MET A 76 0.31 -3.31 -0.16
C MET A 76 -0.04 -3.58 -1.63
N PHE A 77 -1.33 -3.51 -1.98
CA PHE A 77 -1.77 -3.66 -3.38
C PHE A 77 -1.19 -2.55 -4.27
N SER A 78 -1.17 -1.30 -3.80
CA SER A 78 -0.53 -0.20 -4.51
C SER A 78 0.97 -0.42 -4.68
N LEU A 79 1.67 -0.87 -3.63
CA LEU A 79 3.11 -1.15 -3.70
C LEU A 79 3.44 -2.28 -4.67
N ALA A 80 2.65 -3.35 -4.67
CA ALA A 80 2.77 -4.45 -5.62
C ALA A 80 2.50 -3.98 -7.06
N GLY A 81 1.44 -3.20 -7.27
CA GLY A 81 1.10 -2.65 -8.58
C GLY A 81 2.19 -1.75 -9.14
N ILE A 82 2.71 -0.83 -8.32
CA ILE A 82 3.83 0.05 -8.67
C ILE A 82 5.08 -0.77 -9.01
N THR A 83 5.39 -1.78 -8.21
CA THR A 83 6.56 -2.66 -8.45
C THR A 83 6.45 -3.38 -9.79
N LEU A 84 5.25 -3.85 -10.16
CA LEU A 84 5.01 -4.49 -11.46
C LEU A 84 5.11 -3.50 -12.62
N VAL A 85 4.55 -2.29 -12.48
CA VAL A 85 4.65 -1.26 -13.52
C VAL A 85 6.11 -0.91 -13.79
N TYR A 86 6.91 -0.68 -12.75
CA TYR A 86 8.30 -0.25 -12.93
C TYR A 86 9.31 -1.39 -13.15
N GLY A 87 8.99 -2.61 -12.71
CA GLY A 87 9.87 -3.79 -12.82
C GLY A 87 9.69 -4.61 -14.10
N THR A 88 8.77 -4.23 -14.99
CA THR A 88 8.53 -4.96 -16.26
C THR A 88 9.45 -4.50 -17.39
N GLN A 89 9.61 -5.37 -18.38
CA GLN A 89 10.54 -5.16 -19.50
C GLN A 89 10.24 -3.91 -20.34
N GLY A 90 8.98 -3.44 -20.38
CA GLY A 90 8.57 -2.22 -21.08
C GLY A 90 8.73 -0.93 -20.25
N SER A 91 9.25 -1.01 -19.02
CA SER A 91 9.51 0.15 -18.18
C SER A 91 10.82 0.83 -18.61
N MET A 92 10.81 2.17 -18.66
CA MET A 92 12.00 2.98 -18.95
C MET A 92 13.19 2.64 -18.03
N MET A 93 12.90 2.20 -16.80
CA MET A 93 13.91 1.76 -15.82
C MET A 93 14.64 0.49 -16.23
N TYR A 94 13.98 -0.42 -16.97
CA TYR A 94 14.57 -1.69 -17.42
C TYR A 94 15.54 -1.49 -18.59
N HIS A 95 15.28 -0.52 -19.47
CA HIS A 95 16.10 -0.25 -20.65
C HIS A 95 17.38 0.56 -20.37
N CYS A 96 17.52 1.14 -19.18
CA CYS A 96 18.78 1.73 -18.72
C CYS A 96 19.53 0.72 -17.83
N PRO A 97 20.59 0.03 -18.30
CA PRO A 97 21.23 -1.06 -17.55
C PRO A 97 21.89 -0.61 -16.25
N ILE A 98 22.42 0.62 -16.22
CA ILE A 98 22.98 1.26 -15.03
C ILE A 98 21.86 1.67 -14.07
N GLY A 99 20.75 2.16 -14.62
CA GLY A 99 19.54 2.50 -13.88
C GLY A 99 18.95 1.28 -13.19
N TYR A 100 18.63 0.20 -13.91
CA TYR A 100 17.99 -0.99 -13.35
C TYR A 100 18.80 -1.67 -12.25
N LYS A 101 20.12 -1.84 -12.43
CA LYS A 101 20.97 -2.53 -11.44
C LYS A 101 21.07 -1.79 -10.11
N LEU A 102 20.97 -0.46 -10.10
CA LEU A 102 20.95 0.34 -8.87
C LEU A 102 19.52 0.54 -8.35
N TRP A 103 18.57 0.75 -9.26
CA TRP A 103 17.18 1.04 -8.94
C TRP A 103 16.44 -0.19 -8.40
N ALA A 104 16.63 -1.38 -8.98
CA ALA A 104 15.96 -2.59 -8.52
C ALA A 104 16.28 -2.98 -7.06
N PRO A 105 17.54 -3.02 -6.60
CA PRO A 105 17.82 -3.31 -5.19
C PRO A 105 17.36 -2.17 -4.28
N PHE A 106 17.51 -0.90 -4.70
CA PHE A 106 17.00 0.24 -3.94
C PHE A 106 15.48 0.18 -3.75
N TRP A 107 14.73 -0.04 -4.83
CA TRP A 107 13.27 -0.21 -4.79
C TRP A 107 12.87 -1.41 -3.94
N SER A 108 13.55 -2.54 -4.10
CA SER A 108 13.30 -3.74 -3.31
C SER A 108 13.52 -3.49 -1.82
N ALA A 109 14.59 -2.76 -1.46
CA ALA A 109 14.84 -2.36 -0.08
C ALA A 109 13.74 -1.45 0.47
N LEU A 110 13.28 -0.45 -0.32
CA LEU A 110 12.16 0.40 0.06
C LEU A 110 10.87 -0.38 0.27
N VAL A 111 10.57 -1.36 -0.59
CA VAL A 111 9.40 -2.24 -0.47
C VAL A 111 9.48 -3.05 0.82
N ILE A 112 10.63 -3.69 1.10
CA ILE A 112 10.84 -4.48 2.32
C ILE A 112 10.68 -3.62 3.57
N VAL A 113 11.36 -2.46 3.62
CA VAL A 113 11.26 -1.52 4.73
C VAL A 113 9.81 -1.05 4.91
N SER A 114 9.10 -0.75 3.83
CA SER A 114 7.68 -0.34 3.89
C SER A 114 6.81 -1.45 4.47
N CYS A 115 6.98 -2.71 4.04
CA CYS A 115 6.25 -3.84 4.59
C CYS A 115 6.51 -4.05 6.09
N ILE A 116 7.77 -3.94 6.53
CA ILE A 116 8.14 -4.05 7.95
C ILE A 116 7.49 -2.91 8.75
N MET A 117 7.63 -1.67 8.29
CA MET A 117 7.05 -0.49 8.95
C MET A 117 5.52 -0.59 9.06
N MET A 118 4.85 -1.11 8.03
CA MET A 118 3.39 -1.33 8.05
C MET A 118 3.00 -2.39 9.09
N GLY A 119 3.72 -3.52 9.14
CA GLY A 119 3.48 -4.56 10.14
C GLY A 119 3.64 -4.05 11.57
N GLU A 120 4.72 -3.31 11.85
CA GLU A 120 4.93 -2.70 13.16
C GLU A 120 3.88 -1.64 13.51
N ARG A 121 3.45 -0.83 12.52
CA ARG A 121 2.39 0.15 12.71
C ARG A 121 1.06 -0.51 13.02
N CYS A 122 0.68 -1.59 12.34
CA CYS A 122 -0.53 -2.35 12.65
C CYS A 122 -0.54 -2.80 14.11
N LEU A 123 0.58 -3.36 14.59
CA LEU A 123 0.71 -3.82 15.97
C LEU A 123 0.65 -2.67 16.98
N ARG A 124 1.20 -1.52 16.62
CA ARG A 124 1.15 -0.32 17.46
C ARG A 124 -0.25 0.26 17.53
N GLU A 125 -0.95 0.33 16.40
CA GLU A 125 -2.36 0.74 16.32
C GLU A 125 -3.26 -0.18 17.11
N ASP A 126 -3.12 -1.50 16.96
CA ASP A 126 -3.87 -2.48 17.76
C ASP A 126 -3.70 -2.22 19.26
N ARG A 127 -2.47 -1.96 19.73
CA ARG A 127 -2.21 -1.66 21.14
C ARG A 127 -2.85 -0.36 21.61
N VAL A 128 -2.79 0.69 20.79
CA VAL A 128 -3.41 1.99 21.11
C VAL A 128 -4.93 1.86 21.14
N LEU A 129 -5.51 1.16 20.17
CA LEU A 129 -6.95 0.91 20.11
C LEU A 129 -7.43 0.07 21.30
N HIS A 130 -6.70 -0.98 21.66
CA HIS A 130 -7.00 -1.78 22.86
C HIS A 130 -6.92 -0.95 24.14
N ALA A 131 -5.87 -0.14 24.30
CA ALA A 131 -5.73 0.74 25.47
C ALA A 131 -6.83 1.82 25.56
N THR A 132 -7.39 2.24 24.43
CA THR A 132 -8.41 3.30 24.35
C THR A 132 -9.83 2.76 24.53
N PHE A 133 -10.15 1.66 23.85
CA PHE A 133 -11.51 1.12 23.75
C PHE A 133 -11.76 -0.13 24.62
N GLY A 134 -10.70 -0.75 25.16
CA GLY A 134 -10.79 -1.91 26.05
C GLY A 134 -11.68 -3.02 25.51
N ARG A 135 -12.81 -3.27 26.20
CA ARG A 135 -13.77 -4.33 25.86
C ARG A 135 -14.36 -4.22 24.46
N ASP A 136 -14.69 -3.01 23.99
CA ASP A 136 -15.29 -2.83 22.66
C ASP A 136 -14.33 -3.30 21.55
N TRP A 137 -13.03 -3.07 21.75
CA TRP A 137 -12.00 -3.56 20.83
C TRP A 137 -11.79 -5.06 20.93
N GLU A 138 -11.84 -5.64 22.14
CA GLU A 138 -11.74 -7.10 22.33
C GLU A 138 -12.89 -7.83 21.62
N GLU A 139 -14.13 -7.38 21.81
CA GLU A 139 -15.30 -7.98 21.14
C GLU A 139 -15.21 -7.84 19.61
N TRP A 140 -14.81 -6.66 19.13
CA TRP A 140 -14.66 -6.42 17.70
C TRP A 140 -13.52 -7.24 17.09
N SER A 141 -12.35 -7.30 17.73
CA SER A 141 -11.18 -8.04 17.23
C SER A 141 -11.39 -9.55 17.20
N GLN A 142 -12.25 -10.09 18.06
CA GLN A 142 -12.68 -11.50 18.01
C GLN A 142 -13.55 -11.80 16.78
N ARG A 143 -14.41 -10.84 16.39
CA ARG A 143 -15.22 -10.95 15.16
C ARG A 143 -14.36 -10.75 13.91
N VAL A 144 -13.49 -9.73 13.92
CA VAL A 144 -12.59 -9.38 12.82
C VAL A 144 -11.19 -9.87 13.13
N ARG A 145 -10.97 -11.17 12.90
CA ARG A 145 -9.72 -11.86 13.29
C ARG A 145 -8.50 -11.33 12.54
N TRP A 146 -8.67 -11.07 11.25
CA TRP A 146 -7.59 -10.70 10.32
C TRP A 146 -7.16 -9.24 10.48
N ARG A 147 -5.84 -9.00 10.52
CA ARG A 147 -5.26 -7.65 10.63
C ARG A 147 -5.24 -6.94 9.29
N MET A 148 -4.74 -7.57 8.25
CA MET A 148 -4.49 -6.96 6.94
C MET A 148 -4.98 -7.84 5.78
N ILE A 149 -4.58 -9.11 5.75
CA ILE A 149 -4.88 -10.01 4.63
C ILE A 149 -5.77 -11.12 5.16
N PRO A 150 -7.01 -11.24 4.66
CA PRO A 150 -7.86 -12.37 5.01
C PRO A 150 -7.11 -13.69 4.79
N TRP A 151 -7.13 -14.58 5.77
CA TRP A 151 -6.51 -15.91 5.73
C TRP A 151 -4.99 -15.98 5.90
N VAL A 152 -4.29 -14.85 5.96
CA VAL A 152 -2.82 -14.82 6.12
C VAL A 152 -2.42 -14.10 7.40
N PHE A 153 -2.95 -12.89 7.60
CA PHE A 153 -2.54 -12.01 8.69
C PHE A 153 -3.64 -11.04 9.11
#